data_AF-A0A067W780-F1
#
_entry.id   AF-A0A067W780-F1
#
_cell.length_a   1.000
_cell.length_b   1.000
_cell.length_c   1.000
_cell.angle_alpha   90.00
_cell.angle_beta   90.00
_cell.angle_gamma   90.00
#
_symmetry.space_group_name_H-M   'P 1'
#
loop_
_entity.id
_entity.type
_entity.pdbx_description
1 polymer ?
#
loop_
_entity_poly.entity_id
_entity_poly.type
_entity_poly.pdbx_seq_one_letter_code
_entity_poly.pdbx_strand_id
1 'polypeptide(L)'
;MAYEKKEKGKNETVLPPNNSTLPQIKPYMWIRALPHTAMYLDNRLTSVRDLIGSVGFLAKIMGISPSAVEEAKNTMGLEKTAFAMGIILEKQHRQLVISPGGYLRGIMAKEKRDELHLERSFYALLKENDTEKLNEKCIEKRIKKHQKMKNFTRSNQS
;
A
#
# COMPACT_ATOMS: atom_id res chain seq x y z
N MET A 1 44.73 -10.40 11.06
CA MET A 1 43.46 -9.74 10.68
C MET A 1 42.36 -10.78 10.77
N ALA A 2 41.52 -10.70 11.80
CA ALA A 2 40.47 -11.67 12.08
C ALA A 2 39.19 -11.29 11.33
N TYR A 3 38.63 -12.23 10.56
CA TYR A 3 37.27 -12.14 10.03
C TYR A 3 36.36 -13.00 10.89
N GLU A 4 35.50 -12.36 11.68
CA GLU A 4 34.51 -13.02 12.53
C GLU A 4 33.27 -13.36 11.70
N LYS A 5 33.06 -14.65 11.47
CA LYS A 5 31.79 -15.23 11.02
C LYS A 5 30.77 -15.10 12.15
N LYS A 6 29.57 -14.59 11.86
CA LYS A 6 28.40 -14.82 12.71
C LYS A 6 27.35 -15.63 11.95
N GLU A 7 27.12 -16.83 12.45
CA GLU A 7 26.08 -17.74 12.01
C GLU A 7 24.69 -17.37 12.57
N LYS A 8 23.70 -17.49 11.68
CA LYS A 8 22.40 -18.16 11.84
C LYS A 8 21.61 -17.93 13.14
N GLY A 9 20.62 -17.05 13.05
CA GLY A 9 19.37 -17.12 13.82
C GLY A 9 18.23 -17.61 12.92
N LYS A 10 17.90 -18.91 13.03
CA LYS A 10 16.73 -19.53 12.40
C LYS A 10 15.45 -18.98 13.02
N ASN A 11 14.54 -18.46 12.19
CA ASN A 11 13.11 -18.49 12.47
C ASN A 11 12.44 -19.14 11.26
N GLU A 12 12.32 -20.46 11.33
CA GLU A 12 11.54 -21.28 10.41
C GLU A 12 10.07 -20.90 10.57
N THR A 13 9.59 -19.97 9.74
CA THR A 13 8.17 -19.95 9.39
C THR A 13 8.04 -20.85 8.17
N VAL A 14 7.59 -22.08 8.41
CA VAL A 14 7.19 -23.02 7.35
C VAL A 14 6.03 -22.37 6.59
N LEU A 15 6.35 -21.71 5.47
CA LEU A 15 5.37 -21.29 4.49
C LEU A 15 5.19 -22.44 3.48
N PRO A 16 3.93 -22.78 3.12
CA PRO A 16 3.63 -23.92 2.26
C PRO A 16 4.18 -23.71 0.84
N PRO A 17 4.46 -24.80 0.12
CA PRO A 17 5.08 -24.77 -1.19
C PRO A 17 4.06 -24.37 -2.28
N ASN A 18 4.46 -23.42 -3.11
CA ASN A 18 4.18 -23.29 -4.54
C ASN A 18 2.74 -23.55 -5.02
N ASN A 19 1.92 -22.51 -4.94
CA ASN A 19 0.86 -22.24 -5.90
C ASN A 19 0.48 -20.76 -5.84
N SER A 20 0.52 -20.11 -7.01
CA SER A 20 0.33 -18.69 -7.31
C SER A 20 -1.05 -18.13 -6.96
N THR A 21 -1.49 -18.33 -5.71
CA THR A 21 -2.73 -17.78 -5.19
C THR A 21 -2.38 -16.45 -4.56
N LEU A 22 -2.71 -15.36 -5.25
CA LEU A 22 -2.75 -14.05 -4.62
C LEU A 22 -3.42 -14.15 -3.25
N PRO A 23 -2.99 -13.36 -2.26
CA PRO A 23 -3.58 -13.38 -0.93
C PRO A 23 -5.10 -13.30 -1.02
N GLN A 24 -5.78 -14.07 -0.15
CA GLN A 24 -7.23 -13.96 0.05
C GLN A 24 -7.55 -12.65 0.79
N ILE A 25 -7.23 -11.51 0.17
CA ILE A 25 -7.58 -10.18 0.64
C ILE A 25 -9.07 -10.02 0.38
N LYS A 26 -9.83 -9.74 1.45
CA LYS A 26 -11.26 -9.51 1.32
C LYS A 26 -11.52 -8.27 0.46
N PRO A 27 -12.51 -8.28 -0.45
CA PRO A 27 -12.75 -7.18 -1.40
C PRO A 27 -12.79 -5.78 -0.77
N TYR A 28 -13.44 -5.63 0.38
CA TYR A 28 -13.57 -4.34 1.07
C TYR A 28 -12.24 -3.76 1.58
N MET A 29 -11.18 -4.56 1.68
CA MET A 29 -9.88 -4.12 2.20
C MET A 29 -9.09 -3.34 1.16
N TRP A 30 -9.35 -3.55 -0.13
CA TRP A 30 -8.62 -2.93 -1.23
C TRP A 30 -8.76 -1.41 -1.24
N ILE A 31 -9.99 -0.90 -1.28
CA ILE A 31 -10.27 0.54 -1.26
C ILE A 31 -9.79 1.18 0.05
N ARG A 32 -9.79 0.43 1.16
CA ARG A 32 -9.32 0.94 2.45
C ARG A 32 -7.79 1.05 2.51
N ALA A 33 -7.08 0.11 1.91
CA ALA A 33 -5.62 0.09 1.91
C ALA A 33 -5.01 0.97 0.81
N LEU A 34 -5.67 1.06 -0.34
CA LEU A 34 -5.21 1.79 -1.51
C LEU A 34 -6.27 2.82 -1.97
N PRO A 35 -6.69 3.75 -1.11
CA PRO A 35 -7.74 4.72 -1.43
C PRO A 35 -7.38 5.59 -2.64
N HIS A 36 -6.13 6.03 -2.77
CA HIS A 36 -5.72 6.89 -3.89
C HIS A 36 -5.70 6.11 -5.20
N THR A 37 -5.26 4.85 -5.17
CA THR A 37 -5.38 3.97 -6.34
C THR A 37 -6.83 3.77 -6.73
N ALA A 38 -7.72 3.51 -5.77
CA ALA A 38 -9.14 3.31 -6.05
C ALA A 38 -9.80 4.54 -6.72
N MET A 39 -9.38 5.76 -6.38
CA MET A 39 -9.88 6.99 -7.03
C MET A 39 -9.65 7.01 -8.54
N TYR A 40 -8.54 6.46 -9.02
CA TYR A 40 -8.24 6.36 -10.45
C TYR A 40 -8.98 5.22 -11.17
N LEU A 41 -9.60 4.31 -10.41
CA LEU A 41 -10.34 3.15 -10.91
C LEU A 41 -11.86 3.28 -10.63
N ASP A 42 -12.37 4.50 -10.55
CA ASP A 42 -13.78 4.81 -10.24
C ASP A 42 -14.31 4.10 -8.98
N ASN A 43 -13.44 3.90 -7.97
CA ASN A 43 -13.74 3.17 -6.74
C ASN A 43 -14.24 1.72 -6.94
N ARG A 44 -13.89 1.08 -8.07
CA ARG A 44 -14.24 -0.33 -8.36
C ARG A 44 -13.13 -1.32 -7.98
N LEU A 45 -12.15 -0.90 -7.18
CA LEU A 45 -11.01 -1.72 -6.81
C LEU A 45 -11.40 -2.77 -5.75
N THR A 46 -11.59 -4.02 -6.17
CA THR A 46 -11.99 -5.15 -5.30
C THR A 46 -10.99 -6.30 -5.28
N SER A 47 -10.06 -6.34 -6.25
CA SER A 47 -9.05 -7.37 -6.40
C SER A 47 -7.85 -6.87 -7.20
N VAL A 48 -6.78 -7.67 -7.23
CA VAL A 48 -5.63 -7.41 -8.12
C VAL A 48 -6.05 -7.41 -9.59
N ARG A 49 -7.05 -8.22 -9.98
CA ARG A 49 -7.50 -8.30 -11.38
C ARG A 49 -8.01 -6.96 -11.88
N ASP A 50 -8.65 -6.17 -11.01
CA ASP A 50 -9.11 -4.82 -11.34
C ASP A 50 -7.94 -3.88 -11.63
N LEU A 51 -6.76 -4.12 -11.05
CA LEU A 51 -5.55 -3.33 -11.30
C LEU A 51 -4.87 -3.69 -12.62
N ILE A 52 -5.01 -4.93 -13.11
CA ILE A 52 -4.28 -5.42 -14.29
C ILE A 52 -4.53 -4.53 -15.51
N GLY A 53 -5.79 -4.19 -15.79
CA GLY A 53 -6.17 -3.32 -16.91
C GLY A 53 -5.65 -1.88 -16.76
N SER A 54 -5.40 -1.45 -15.52
CA SER A 54 -4.96 -0.10 -15.20
C SER A 54 -3.45 0.06 -15.13
N VAL A 55 -2.65 -1.01 -15.18
CA VAL A 55 -1.18 -0.94 -15.00
C VAL A 55 -0.51 0.07 -15.92
N GLY A 56 -0.88 0.12 -17.20
CA GLY A 56 -0.30 1.06 -18.16
C GLY A 56 -0.65 2.52 -17.84
N PHE A 57 -1.90 2.76 -17.44
CA PHE A 57 -2.35 4.07 -16.97
C PHE A 57 -1.62 4.49 -15.69
N LEU A 58 -1.54 3.59 -14.70
CA LEU A 58 -0.83 3.81 -13.44
C LEU A 58 0.65 4.13 -13.67
N ALA A 59 1.30 3.45 -14.62
CA ALA A 59 2.68 3.72 -14.98
C ALA A 59 2.87 5.15 -15.52
N LYS A 60 1.95 5.59 -16.39
CA LYS A 60 1.98 6.93 -16.96
C LYS A 60 1.85 8.01 -15.90
N ILE A 61 0.89 7.87 -14.96
CA ILE A 61 0.69 8.86 -13.89
C ILE A 61 1.85 8.88 -12.88
N MET A 62 2.52 7.74 -12.66
CA MET A 62 3.68 7.64 -11.76
C MET A 62 5.02 7.97 -12.45
N GLY A 63 5.02 8.29 -13.75
CA GLY A 63 6.25 8.55 -14.50
C GLY A 63 7.17 7.33 -14.61
N ILE A 64 6.60 6.11 -14.57
CA ILE A 64 7.36 4.86 -14.76
C ILE A 64 7.39 4.54 -16.25
N SER A 65 8.58 4.24 -16.78
CA SER A 65 8.72 3.91 -18.20
C SER A 65 8.01 2.59 -18.53
N PRO A 66 7.42 2.44 -19.73
CA PRO A 66 6.81 1.19 -20.17
C PRO A 66 7.79 0.01 -20.10
N SER A 67 9.06 0.23 -20.42
CA SER A 67 10.13 -0.77 -20.34
C SER A 67 10.33 -1.31 -18.92
N ALA A 68 10.26 -0.45 -17.89
CA ALA A 68 10.41 -0.88 -16.50
C ALA A 68 9.20 -1.71 -16.03
N VAL A 69 8.01 -1.40 -16.54
CA VAL A 69 6.79 -2.19 -16.28
C VAL A 69 6.87 -3.55 -16.96
N GLU A 70 7.40 -3.61 -18.18
CA GLU A 70 7.60 -4.86 -18.90
C GLU A 70 8.64 -5.75 -18.20
N GLU A 71 9.77 -5.18 -17.76
CA GLU A 71 10.76 -5.88 -16.95
C GLU A 71 10.14 -6.44 -15.65
N ALA A 72 9.27 -5.67 -15.02
CA ALA A 72 8.52 -6.09 -13.84
C ALA A 72 7.61 -7.29 -14.14
N LYS A 73 6.81 -7.21 -15.22
CA LYS A 73 5.97 -8.34 -15.66
C LYS A 73 6.78 -9.59 -15.94
N ASN A 74 7.95 -9.46 -16.57
CA ASN A 74 8.84 -10.59 -16.86
C ASN A 74 9.48 -11.17 -15.59
N THR A 75 9.74 -10.34 -14.58
CA THR A 75 10.39 -10.77 -13.33
C THR A 75 9.43 -11.44 -12.36
N MET A 76 8.23 -10.88 -12.15
CA MET A 76 7.31 -11.33 -11.09
C MET A 76 5.91 -11.74 -11.59
N GLY A 77 5.64 -11.60 -12.88
CA GLY A 77 4.32 -11.83 -13.45
C GLY A 77 3.37 -10.63 -13.37
N LEU A 78 2.27 -10.71 -14.11
CA LEU A 78 1.33 -9.62 -14.31
C LEU A 78 0.59 -9.23 -13.02
N GLU A 79 0.13 -10.22 -12.27
CA GLU A 79 -0.64 -10.01 -11.03
C GLU A 79 0.21 -9.33 -9.95
N LYS A 80 1.41 -9.85 -9.67
CA LYS A 80 2.33 -9.22 -8.70
C LYS A 80 2.75 -7.81 -9.14
N THR A 81 2.97 -7.61 -10.44
CA THR A 81 3.29 -6.28 -10.98
C THR A 81 2.12 -5.30 -10.77
N ALA A 82 0.89 -5.70 -11.07
CA ALA A 82 -0.28 -4.87 -10.85
C ALA A 82 -0.46 -4.51 -9.38
N PHE A 83 -0.26 -5.49 -8.49
CA PHE A 83 -0.35 -5.27 -7.05
C PHE A 83 0.76 -4.33 -6.55
N ALA A 84 2.00 -4.52 -6.99
CA ALA A 84 3.11 -3.63 -6.70
C ALA A 84 2.83 -2.18 -7.14
N MET A 85 2.28 -1.98 -8.34
CA MET A 85 1.96 -0.65 -8.86
C MET A 85 0.94 0.09 -8.01
N GLY A 86 -0.10 -0.60 -7.52
CA GLY A 86 -1.06 -0.02 -6.57
C GLY A 86 -0.39 0.42 -5.26
N ILE A 87 0.48 -0.43 -4.69
CA ILE A 87 1.23 -0.11 -3.46
C ILE A 87 2.18 1.09 -3.68
N ILE A 88 2.88 1.15 -4.82
CA ILE A 88 3.79 2.25 -5.14
C ILE A 88 3.03 3.56 -5.23
N LEU A 89 1.90 3.59 -5.95
CA LEU A 89 1.08 4.79 -6.10
C LEU A 89 0.63 5.32 -4.73
N GLU A 90 0.08 4.43 -3.90
CA GLU A 90 -0.37 4.81 -2.55
C GLU A 90 0.79 5.36 -1.71
N LYS A 91 1.96 4.71 -1.76
CA LYS A 91 3.16 5.19 -1.07
C LYS A 91 3.67 6.51 -1.63
N GLN A 92 3.52 6.77 -2.92
CA GLN A 92 3.90 8.04 -3.54
C GLN A 92 2.99 9.18 -3.06
N HIS A 93 1.68 8.96 -2.98
CA HIS A 93 0.74 9.94 -2.41
C HIS A 93 1.07 10.27 -0.96
N ARG A 94 1.53 9.28 -0.19
CA ARG A 94 2.00 9.44 1.19
C ARG A 94 3.43 10.00 1.31
N GLN A 95 4.06 10.41 0.21
CA GLN A 95 5.44 10.91 0.16
C GLN A 95 6.50 9.93 0.70
N LEU A 96 6.17 8.63 0.76
CA LEU A 96 7.09 7.56 1.16
C LEU A 96 7.98 7.08 0.00
N VAL A 97 7.61 7.43 -1.24
CA VAL A 97 8.34 7.07 -2.45
C VAL A 97 8.61 8.31 -3.28
N ILE A 98 9.90 8.65 -3.43
CA ILE A 98 10.35 9.80 -4.22
C ILE A 98 10.44 9.44 -5.71
N SER A 99 10.94 8.24 -6.02
CA SER A 99 11.09 7.75 -7.40
C SER A 99 10.34 6.42 -7.58
N PRO A 100 9.13 6.45 -8.18
CA PRO A 100 8.32 5.25 -8.41
C PRO A 100 9.06 4.18 -9.23
N GLY A 101 9.76 4.59 -10.30
CA GLY A 101 10.54 3.68 -11.13
C GLY A 101 11.74 3.08 -10.40
N GLY A 102 12.42 3.87 -9.55
CA GLY A 102 13.49 3.35 -8.69
C GLY A 102 12.97 2.35 -7.66
N TYR A 103 11.81 2.63 -7.08
CA TYR A 103 11.16 1.74 -6.12
C TYR A 103 10.71 0.43 -6.78
N LEU A 104 10.17 0.47 -8.00
CA LEU A 104 9.81 -0.71 -8.76
C LEU A 104 11.02 -1.62 -9.04
N ARG A 105 12.19 -1.04 -9.39
CA ARG A 105 13.44 -1.80 -9.52
C ARG A 105 13.85 -2.45 -8.20
N GLY A 106 13.70 -1.75 -7.08
CA GLY A 106 13.93 -2.31 -5.74
C GLY A 106 13.00 -3.48 -5.42
N ILE A 107 11.73 -3.41 -5.83
CA ILE A 107 10.76 -4.52 -5.72
C ILE A 107 11.21 -5.71 -6.56
N MET A 108 11.56 -5.50 -7.83
CA MET A 108 12.06 -6.57 -8.70
C MET A 108 13.33 -7.23 -8.13
N ALA A 109 14.24 -6.45 -7.56
CA ALA A 109 15.44 -6.99 -6.92
C ALA A 109 15.11 -7.85 -5.68
N LYS A 110 14.06 -7.52 -4.93
CA LYS A 110 13.57 -8.36 -3.81
C LYS A 110 12.89 -9.63 -4.31
N GLU A 111 12.11 -9.55 -5.39
CA GLU A 111 11.49 -10.73 -6.00
C GLU A 111 12.56 -11.73 -6.47
N LYS A 112 13.62 -11.24 -7.13
CA LYS A 112 14.73 -12.10 -7.58
C LYS A 112 15.47 -12.82 -6.45
N ARG A 113 15.27 -12.41 -5.19
CA ARG A 113 15.82 -13.04 -3.98
C ARG A 113 14.76 -13.78 -3.16
N ASP A 114 13.53 -13.86 -3.65
CA ASP A 114 12.37 -14.41 -2.93
C ASP A 114 12.07 -13.70 -1.59
N GLU A 115 12.47 -12.42 -1.47
CA GLU A 115 12.29 -11.58 -0.28
C GLU A 115 11.10 -10.59 -0.44
N LEU A 116 10.36 -10.69 -1.55
CA LEU A 116 9.26 -9.78 -1.81
C LEU A 116 7.97 -10.22 -1.10
N HIS A 117 7.53 -9.39 -0.16
CA HIS A 117 6.26 -9.58 0.53
C HIS A 117 5.33 -8.38 0.29
N LEU A 118 4.61 -8.38 -0.84
CA LEU A 118 3.65 -7.33 -1.19
C LEU A 118 2.50 -7.23 -0.18
N GLU A 119 2.05 -8.38 0.33
CA GLU A 119 1.00 -8.47 1.35
C GLU A 119 1.34 -7.68 2.60
N ARG A 120 2.57 -7.84 3.12
CA ARG A 120 3.04 -7.12 4.29
C ARG A 120 2.98 -5.61 4.08
N SER A 121 3.33 -5.16 2.87
CA SER A 121 3.24 -3.74 2.50
C SER A 121 1.79 -3.27 2.40
N PHE A 122 0.89 -4.09 1.85
CA PHE A 122 -0.54 -3.79 1.77
C PHE A 122 -1.20 -3.68 3.15
N TYR A 123 -0.95 -4.64 4.04
CA TYR A 123 -1.51 -4.61 5.40
C TYR A 123 -0.93 -3.46 6.24
N ALA A 124 0.33 -3.07 6.00
CA ALA A 124 0.90 -1.87 6.61
C ALA A 124 0.13 -0.61 6.16
N LEU A 125 -0.09 -0.46 4.85
CA LEU A 125 -0.88 0.66 4.31
C LEU A 125 -2.32 0.64 4.84
N LEU A 126 -2.96 -0.52 4.94
CA LEU A 126 -4.30 -0.63 5.52
C LEU A 126 -4.33 -0.12 6.96
N LYS A 127 -3.37 -0.54 7.78
CA LYS A 127 -3.27 -0.13 9.18
C LYS A 127 -3.05 1.38 9.29
N GLU A 128 -2.16 1.94 8.47
CA GLU A 128 -1.87 3.37 8.44
C GLU A 128 -3.12 4.19 8.07
N ASN A 129 -3.82 3.80 7.00
CA ASN A 129 -5.08 4.42 6.56
C ASN A 129 -6.18 4.35 7.64
N ASP A 130 -6.26 3.24 8.38
CA ASP A 130 -7.23 3.12 9.47
C ASP A 130 -6.87 4.03 10.65
N THR A 131 -5.59 4.16 10.98
CA THR A 131 -5.13 5.04 12.07
C THR A 131 -5.34 6.52 11.76
N GLU A 132 -5.13 6.95 10.51
CA GLU A 132 -5.40 8.33 10.07
C GLU A 132 -6.88 8.68 10.22
N LYS A 133 -7.78 7.82 9.72
CA LYS A 133 -9.24 8.02 9.85
C LYS A 133 -9.72 8.07 11.30
N LEU A 134 -9.08 7.31 12.20
CA LEU A 134 -9.41 7.35 13.63
C LEU A 134 -8.97 8.68 14.27
N ASN A 135 -7.80 9.20 13.90
CA ASN A 135 -7.28 10.46 14.41
C ASN A 135 -8.18 11.65 14.01
N GLU A 136 -8.58 11.73 12.74
CA GLU A 136 -9.48 12.78 12.22
C GLU A 136 -10.81 12.81 12.96
N LYS A 137 -11.46 11.64 13.12
CA LYS A 137 -12.73 11.52 13.87
C LYS A 137 -12.60 11.97 15.32
N CYS A 138 -11.45 11.73 15.96
CA CYS A 138 -11.19 12.18 17.33
C CYS A 138 -11.06 13.71 17.42
N ILE A 139 -10.39 14.34 16.45
CA ILE A 139 -10.26 15.79 16.36
C ILE A 139 -11.64 16.44 16.15
N GLU A 140 -12.43 15.94 15.20
CA GLU A 140 -13.79 16.44 14.95
C GLU A 140 -14.70 16.36 16.18
N LYS A 141 -14.66 15.22 16.90
CA LYS A 141 -15.43 15.06 18.15
C LYS A 141 -15.01 16.07 19.21
N ARG A 142 -13.70 16.35 19.34
CA ARG A 142 -13.18 17.36 20.28
C ARG A 142 -13.65 18.76 19.90
N ILE A 143 -13.60 19.13 18.61
CA ILE A 143 -14.06 20.44 18.12
C ILE A 143 -15.57 20.60 18.37
N LYS A 144 -16.40 19.62 17.99
CA LYS A 144 -17.85 19.66 18.22
C LYS A 144 -18.22 19.76 19.70
N LYS A 145 -17.50 19.05 20.58
CA LYS A 145 -17.70 19.14 22.04
C LYS A 145 -17.38 20.56 22.55
N HIS A 146 -16.30 21.16 22.08
CA HIS A 146 -15.87 22.49 22.52
C HIS A 146 -16.81 23.61 22.01
N GLN A 147 -17.33 23.48 20.78
CA GLN A 147 -18.35 24.39 20.24
C GLN A 147 -19.68 24.27 20.99
N LYS A 148 -20.12 23.04 21.32
CA LYS A 148 -21.32 22.81 22.12
C LYS A 148 -21.23 23.44 23.52
N MET A 149 -20.07 23.35 24.17
CA MET A 149 -19.81 24.01 25.46
C MET A 149 -19.86 25.54 25.35
N LYS A 150 -19.21 26.14 24.33
CA LYS A 150 -19.23 27.60 24.13
C LYS A 150 -20.63 28.14 23.83
N ASN A 151 -21.44 27.39 23.08
CA ASN A 151 -22.80 27.80 22.77
C ASN A 151 -23.71 27.71 24.00
N PHE A 152 -23.55 26.69 24.85
CA PHE A 152 -24.31 26.55 26.10
C PHE A 152 -24.04 27.68 27.10
N THR A 153 -22.80 28.15 27.22
CA THR A 153 -22.46 29.27 28.11
C THR A 153 -22.98 30.62 27.64
N ARG A 154 -23.20 30.80 26.32
CA ARG A 154 -23.69 32.06 25.73
C ARG A 154 -25.22 32.18 25.83
N SER A 155 -25.94 31.07 25.92
CA SER A 155 -27.40 31.02 26.08
C SER A 155 -27.88 31.31 27.51
N ASN A 156 -27.01 31.18 28.52
CA ASN A 156 -27.35 31.40 29.93
C ASN A 156 -26.91 32.78 30.45
N GLN A 157 -26.51 33.70 29.56
CA GLN A 157 -26.13 35.08 29.87
C GLN A 157 -27.04 36.11 29.16
N SER A 158 -28.21 35.70 28.66
CA SER A 158 -29.24 36.57 28.08
C SER A 158 -30.57 36.35 28.77
#